data_AF-R7J7E6-F1
#
_entry.id   AF-R7J7E6-F1
#
_cell.length_a   1.000
_cell.length_b   1.000
_cell.length_c   1.000
_cell.angle_alpha   90.00
_cell.angle_beta   90.00
_cell.angle_gamma   90.00
#
_symmetry.space_group_name_H-M   'P 1'
#
loop_
_entity.id
_entity.type
_entity.pdbx_description
1 polymer ?
#
loop_
_entity_poly.entity_id
_entity_poly.type
_entity_poly.pdbx_seq_one_letter_code
_entity_poly.pdbx_strand_id
1 'polypeptide(L)'
;MKKALKLLFVLSLMVSATGCNQYIRTQNTSDGHIYYGAYNRRDMIHADVKLFQKGTKKECDGVVFLNAPSRSITLKNDRVSAKMKLGCNDGSLMDIDWQLRKGSFKDGFGEGKDQLNNVYKFTTMPKSEFNILNEGHKIEFAKENSLLKY
;
A
#
# COMPACT_ATOMS: atom_id res chain seq x y z
N MET A 1 4.88 -36.81 21.43
CA MET A 1 4.61 -36.48 20.01
C MET A 1 3.46 -35.49 19.77
N LYS A 2 2.36 -35.47 20.55
CA LYS A 2 1.21 -34.57 20.30
C LYS A 2 1.46 -33.07 20.57
N LYS A 3 2.36 -32.72 21.50
CA LYS A 3 2.66 -31.31 21.87
C LYS A 3 3.56 -30.59 20.86
N ALA A 4 4.58 -31.28 20.33
CA ALA A 4 5.48 -30.73 19.31
C ALA A 4 4.76 -30.48 17.98
N LEU A 5 3.84 -31.38 17.59
CA LEU A 5 3.05 -31.22 16.37
C LEU A 5 2.07 -30.03 16.46
N LYS A 6 1.47 -29.80 17.64
CA LYS A 6 0.64 -28.61 17.89
C LYS A 6 1.47 -27.32 17.82
N LEU A 7 2.70 -27.33 18.34
CA LEU A 7 3.60 -26.18 18.28
C LEU A 7 4.00 -25.84 16.83
N LEU A 8 4.30 -26.87 16.02
CA LEU A 8 4.58 -26.72 14.58
C LEU A 8 3.36 -26.21 13.80
N PHE A 9 2.15 -26.63 14.16
CA PHE A 9 0.93 -26.12 13.53
C PHE A 9 0.71 -24.63 13.86
N VAL A 10 0.92 -24.22 15.11
CA VAL A 10 0.84 -22.80 15.54
C VAL A 10 1.95 -21.95 14.91
N LEU A 11 3.17 -22.49 14.76
CA LEU A 11 4.24 -21.82 14.01
C LEU A 11 3.93 -21.71 12.52
N SER A 12 3.31 -22.72 11.90
CA SER A 12 2.92 -22.67 10.48
C SER A 12 1.78 -21.68 10.22
N LEU A 13 0.87 -21.49 11.19
CA LEU A 13 -0.19 -20.47 11.16
C LEU A 13 0.33 -19.05 11.43
N MET A 14 1.52 -18.88 12.01
CA MET A 14 2.20 -17.58 12.11
C MET A 14 2.97 -17.21 10.84
N VAL A 15 3.16 -18.14 9.90
CA VAL A 15 3.77 -17.87 8.58
C VAL A 15 2.73 -17.41 7.55
N SER A 16 1.45 -17.30 7.91
CA SER A 16 0.50 -16.42 7.24
C SER A 16 0.50 -15.04 7.90
N ALA A 17 1.68 -14.42 7.99
CA ALA A 17 1.77 -13.01 8.29
C ALA A 17 1.12 -12.24 7.12
N THR A 18 -0.17 -11.96 7.28
CA THR A 18 -0.89 -10.84 6.66
C THR A 18 0.08 -9.68 6.47
N GLY A 19 0.20 -9.21 5.23
CA GLY A 19 1.37 -8.50 4.72
C GLY A 19 1.83 -7.37 5.64
N CYS A 20 3.13 -7.33 5.94
CA CYS A 20 3.70 -6.15 6.57
C CYS A 20 3.31 -4.91 5.78
N ASN A 21 2.69 -3.92 6.44
CA ASN A 21 2.42 -2.62 5.85
C ASN A 21 3.68 -2.10 5.14
N GLN A 22 3.49 -1.63 3.92
CA GLN A 22 4.51 -0.91 3.19
C GLN A 22 4.19 0.56 3.28
N TYR A 23 5.23 1.38 3.37
CA TYR A 23 5.08 2.80 3.60
C TYR A 23 5.39 3.55 2.32
N ILE A 24 4.67 4.64 2.09
CA ILE A 24 4.77 5.43 0.88
C ILE A 24 4.89 6.90 1.19
N ARG A 25 5.60 7.58 0.30
CA ARG A 25 5.69 9.02 0.23
C ARG A 25 5.31 9.44 -1.18
N THR A 26 4.63 10.57 -1.30
CA THR A 26 4.48 11.25 -2.57
C THR A 26 4.68 12.75 -2.43
N GLN A 27 5.07 13.36 -3.53
CA GLN A 27 5.13 14.80 -3.67
C GLN A 27 4.31 15.21 -4.88
N ASN A 28 3.38 16.15 -4.67
CA ASN A 28 2.76 16.87 -5.76
C ASN A 28 3.79 17.84 -6.35
N THR A 29 4.07 17.71 -7.64
CA THR A 29 5.08 18.53 -8.31
C THR A 29 4.58 19.93 -8.64
N SER A 30 3.26 20.16 -8.61
CA SER A 30 2.66 21.47 -8.90
C SER A 30 2.79 22.44 -7.72
N ASP A 31 2.50 21.99 -6.50
CA ASP A 31 2.46 22.83 -5.28
C ASP A 31 3.52 22.47 -4.24
N GLY A 32 4.28 21.38 -4.47
CA GLY A 32 5.32 20.90 -3.57
C GLY A 32 4.81 20.18 -2.32
N HIS A 33 3.49 20.00 -2.18
CA HIS A 33 2.92 19.32 -1.01
C HIS A 33 3.36 17.86 -0.95
N ILE A 34 3.70 17.43 0.28
CA ILE A 34 4.18 16.09 0.57
C ILE A 34 3.06 15.32 1.25
N TYR A 35 2.85 14.09 0.81
CA TYR A 35 1.95 13.15 1.44
C TYR A 35 2.73 11.94 1.92
N TYR A 36 2.28 11.38 3.03
CA TYR A 36 2.80 10.15 3.59
C TYR A 36 1.67 9.15 3.76
N GLY A 37 2.00 7.88 3.75
CA GLY A 37 0.99 6.86 3.89
C GLY A 37 1.53 5.46 4.04
N ALA A 38 0.61 4.53 3.95
CA ALA A 38 0.92 3.12 3.87
C ALA A 38 -0.03 2.42 2.91
N TYR A 39 0.34 1.21 2.52
CA TYR A 39 -0.58 0.25 1.96
C TYR A 39 -0.41 -1.12 2.60
N ASN A 40 -1.53 -1.82 2.73
CA ASN A 40 -1.61 -3.14 3.32
C ASN A 40 -2.12 -4.14 2.28
N ARG A 41 -1.34 -5.20 2.06
CA ARG A 41 -1.67 -6.22 1.07
C ARG A 41 -2.87 -7.03 1.54
N ARG A 42 -3.93 -7.04 0.73
CA ARG A 42 -5.15 -7.82 0.97
C ARG A 42 -5.03 -9.22 0.40
N ASP A 43 -4.54 -9.33 -0.83
CA ASP A 43 -4.40 -10.61 -1.52
C ASP A 43 -3.19 -10.61 -2.47
N MET A 44 -3.18 -11.52 -3.45
CA MET A 44 -2.06 -11.62 -4.39
C MET A 44 -1.89 -10.44 -5.34
N ILE A 45 -2.95 -9.68 -5.62
CA ILE A 45 -3.00 -8.60 -6.61
C ILE A 45 -3.58 -7.29 -6.05
N HIS A 46 -4.21 -7.28 -4.88
CA HIS A 46 -4.79 -6.09 -4.25
C HIS A 46 -4.08 -5.67 -2.96
N ALA A 47 -3.99 -4.36 -2.74
CA ALA A 47 -3.64 -3.74 -1.47
C ALA A 47 -4.52 -2.51 -1.20
N ASP A 48 -4.89 -2.32 0.07
CA ASP A 48 -5.57 -1.10 0.53
C ASP A 48 -4.52 -0.02 0.79
N VAL A 49 -4.82 1.23 0.44
CA VAL A 49 -3.90 2.36 0.57
C VAL A 49 -4.55 3.48 1.37
N LYS A 50 -3.75 4.11 2.24
CA LYS A 50 -4.09 5.36 2.92
C LYS A 50 -2.95 6.36 2.81
N LEU A 51 -3.29 7.61 2.51
CA LEU A 51 -2.40 8.76 2.45
C LEU A 51 -2.95 9.91 3.29
N PHE A 52 -2.06 10.73 3.82
CA PHE A 52 -2.38 12.02 4.39
C PHE A 52 -1.38 13.07 3.90
N GLN A 53 -1.85 14.29 3.68
CA GLN A 53 -0.98 15.41 3.34
C GLN A 53 -0.38 16.02 4.60
N LYS A 54 0.95 16.16 4.61
CA LYS A 54 1.70 16.72 5.74
C LYS A 54 1.16 18.12 6.12
N GLY A 55 0.92 18.32 7.41
CA GLY A 55 0.49 19.62 7.96
C GLY A 55 -0.96 20.00 7.65
N THR A 56 -1.80 19.07 7.17
CA THR A 56 -3.21 19.33 6.86
C THR A 56 -4.11 18.20 7.34
N LYS A 57 -5.43 18.37 7.21
CA LYS A 57 -6.43 17.32 7.45
C LYS A 57 -6.82 16.55 6.18
N LYS A 58 -6.09 16.73 5.07
CA LYS A 58 -6.39 16.04 3.83
C LYS A 58 -5.92 14.60 3.92
N GLU A 59 -6.87 13.70 3.74
CA GLU A 59 -6.67 12.25 3.78
C GLU A 59 -7.21 11.64 2.49
N CYS A 60 -6.53 10.61 1.98
CA CYS A 60 -6.94 9.89 0.79
C CYS A 60 -6.86 8.40 1.03
N ASP A 61 -7.92 7.70 0.64
CA ASP A 61 -8.03 6.26 0.75
C ASP A 61 -8.19 5.65 -0.64
N GLY A 62 -7.77 4.41 -0.82
CA GLY A 62 -7.98 3.72 -2.08
C GLY A 62 -7.31 2.36 -2.16
N VAL A 63 -7.01 1.94 -3.39
CA VAL A 63 -6.55 0.59 -3.68
C VAL A 63 -5.44 0.56 -4.71
N VAL A 64 -4.51 -0.38 -4.55
CA VAL A 64 -3.53 -0.79 -5.55
C VAL A 64 -4.01 -2.11 -6.16
N PHE A 65 -3.97 -2.18 -7.49
CA PHE A 65 -4.22 -3.37 -8.29
C PHE A 65 -2.98 -3.71 -9.12
N LEU A 66 -2.40 -4.90 -8.92
CA LEU A 66 -1.31 -5.40 -9.77
C LEU A 66 -1.88 -5.87 -11.11
N ASN A 67 -1.37 -5.31 -12.21
CA ASN A 67 -1.63 -5.79 -13.56
C ASN A 67 -0.74 -7.00 -13.87
N ALA A 68 -1.01 -8.11 -13.18
CA ALA A 68 -0.24 -9.35 -13.30
C ALA A 68 -1.10 -10.49 -13.87
N PRO A 69 -0.73 -11.12 -15.01
CA PRO A 69 -1.39 -12.33 -15.45
C PRO A 69 -1.19 -13.45 -14.41
N SER A 70 -2.27 -14.15 -14.10
CA SER A 70 -2.40 -15.12 -13.00
C SER A 70 -1.45 -16.32 -13.06
N ARG A 71 -0.72 -16.53 -14.17
CA ARG A 71 0.00 -17.79 -14.46
C ARG A 71 1.48 -17.86 -14.03
N SER A 72 2.12 -16.78 -13.54
CA SER A 72 3.49 -16.86 -13.00
C SER A 72 3.64 -16.18 -11.64
N ILE A 73 2.99 -16.73 -10.61
CA ILE A 73 3.20 -16.33 -9.20
C ILE A 73 4.64 -16.67 -8.73
N THR A 74 5.39 -17.45 -9.50
CA THR A 74 6.73 -17.96 -9.18
C THR A 74 7.89 -16.98 -9.41
N LEU A 75 7.70 -15.85 -10.09
CA LEU A 75 8.77 -14.86 -10.30
C LEU A 75 8.82 -13.88 -9.12
N LYS A 76 9.56 -14.27 -8.07
CA LYS A 76 9.65 -13.55 -6.79
C LYS A 76 10.21 -12.11 -6.89
N ASN A 77 10.82 -11.72 -8.01
CA ASN A 77 11.61 -10.50 -8.11
C ASN A 77 11.25 -9.56 -9.27
N ASP A 78 10.28 -9.89 -10.12
CA ASP A 78 9.94 -9.02 -11.23
C ASP A 78 9.11 -7.82 -10.78
N ARG A 79 9.49 -6.64 -11.29
CA ARG A 79 8.68 -5.45 -11.21
C ARG A 79 7.47 -5.64 -12.11
N VAL A 80 6.30 -5.40 -11.56
CA VAL A 80 5.03 -5.50 -12.27
C VAL A 80 4.32 -4.16 -12.21
N SER A 81 3.69 -3.82 -13.34
CA SER A 81 2.82 -2.66 -13.43
C SER A 81 1.63 -2.85 -12.52
N ALA A 82 1.24 -1.77 -11.86
CA ALA A 82 0.11 -1.69 -10.96
C ALA A 82 -0.62 -0.37 -11.21
N LYS A 83 -1.92 -0.36 -10.95
CA LYS A 83 -2.73 0.85 -10.92
C LYS A 83 -3.08 1.14 -9.48
N MET A 84 -2.81 2.35 -9.01
CA MET A 84 -3.30 2.83 -7.73
C MET A 84 -4.36 3.90 -7.98
N LYS A 85 -5.50 3.77 -7.31
CA LYS A 85 -6.60 4.73 -7.40
C LYS A 85 -6.91 5.23 -6.01
N LEU A 86 -6.98 6.54 -5.84
CA LEU A 86 -7.21 7.18 -4.55
C LEU A 86 -8.35 8.18 -4.66
N GLY A 87 -9.17 8.26 -3.62
CA GLY A 87 -10.13 9.33 -3.39
C GLY A 87 -9.81 10.03 -2.08
N CYS A 88 -9.78 11.36 -2.11
CA CYS A 88 -9.50 12.20 -0.96
C CYS A 88 -10.79 12.75 -0.34
N ASN A 89 -10.73 13.11 0.93
CA ASN A 89 -11.85 13.69 1.67
C ASN A 89 -12.30 15.09 1.17
N ASP A 90 -11.48 15.74 0.34
CA ASP A 90 -11.82 16.99 -0.36
C ASP A 90 -12.44 16.76 -1.75
N GLY A 91 -12.70 15.51 -2.12
CA GLY A 91 -13.27 15.13 -3.41
C GLY A 91 -12.25 14.89 -4.52
N SER A 92 -10.95 15.15 -4.29
CA SER A 92 -9.91 14.87 -5.29
C SER A 92 -9.83 13.38 -5.59
N LEU A 93 -9.80 13.01 -6.87
CA LEU A 93 -9.47 11.64 -7.30
C LEU A 93 -8.11 11.62 -7.99
N MET A 94 -7.33 10.57 -7.71
CA MET A 94 -6.02 10.34 -8.32
C MET A 94 -5.97 8.99 -9.01
N ASP A 95 -5.40 8.93 -10.21
CA ASP A 95 -5.07 7.70 -10.95
C ASP A 95 -3.56 7.64 -11.16
N ILE A 96 -2.94 6.56 -10.68
CA ILE A 96 -1.50 6.42 -10.56
C ILE A 96 -1.04 5.16 -11.28
N ASP A 97 -0.08 5.35 -12.18
CA ASP A 97 0.72 4.27 -12.73
C ASP A 97 1.88 3.96 -11.80
N TRP A 98 1.91 2.73 -11.32
CA TRP A 98 2.82 2.31 -10.27
C TRP A 98 3.58 1.05 -10.69
N GLN A 99 4.83 0.90 -10.26
CA GLN A 99 5.63 -0.32 -10.41
C GLN A 99 5.95 -0.91 -9.04
N LEU A 100 5.66 -2.20 -8.80
CA LEU A 100 5.94 -2.90 -7.53
C LEU A 100 6.66 -4.21 -7.76
N ARG A 101 7.42 -4.68 -6.78
CA ARG A 101 7.81 -6.10 -6.74
C ARG A 101 6.58 -6.96 -6.48
N LYS A 102 6.20 -7.82 -7.43
CA LYS A 102 4.99 -8.67 -7.37
C LYS A 102 4.85 -9.47 -6.06
N GLY A 103 5.95 -10.07 -5.59
CA GLY A 103 5.92 -10.98 -4.44
C GLY A 103 5.74 -10.28 -3.09
N SER A 104 6.31 -9.09 -2.94
CA SER A 104 6.41 -8.39 -1.66
C SER A 104 5.63 -7.09 -1.60
N PHE A 105 5.14 -6.60 -2.75
CA PHE A 105 4.62 -5.24 -2.92
C PHE A 105 5.63 -4.22 -2.37
N LYS A 106 6.93 -4.36 -2.64
CA LYS A 106 7.98 -3.46 -2.14
C LYS A 106 8.69 -2.71 -3.26
N ASP A 107 9.55 -1.78 -2.85
CA ASP A 107 10.47 -1.01 -3.70
C ASP A 107 9.75 -0.34 -4.87
N GLY A 108 8.58 0.21 -4.54
CA GLY A 108 7.64 0.73 -5.48
C GLY A 108 7.92 2.19 -5.85
N PHE A 109 7.62 2.52 -7.09
CA PHE A 109 7.70 3.88 -7.59
C PHE A 109 6.67 4.07 -8.69
N GLY A 110 6.20 5.29 -8.86
CA GLY A 110 5.15 5.58 -9.83
C GLY A 110 4.93 7.06 -10.02
N GLU A 111 4.11 7.37 -11.01
CA GLU A 111 3.62 8.72 -11.26
C GLU A 111 2.14 8.65 -11.58
N GLY A 112 1.39 9.64 -11.11
CA GLY A 112 -0.04 9.74 -11.38
C GLY A 112 -0.49 11.17 -11.46
N LYS A 113 -1.74 11.34 -11.87
CA LYS A 113 -2.38 12.64 -11.94
C LYS A 113 -3.70 12.64 -11.20
N ASP A 114 -4.06 13.79 -10.66
CA ASP A 114 -5.43 14.04 -10.22
C ASP A 114 -6.31 14.58 -11.37
N GLN A 115 -7.59 14.77 -11.08
CA GLN A 115 -8.57 15.35 -12.00
C GLN A 115 -8.22 16.76 -12.49
N LEU A 116 -7.36 17.47 -11.77
CA LEU A 116 -6.90 18.82 -12.10
C LEU A 116 -5.55 18.82 -12.84
N ASN A 117 -5.06 17.64 -13.26
CA ASN A 117 -3.76 17.42 -13.89
C ASN A 117 -2.54 17.73 -13.01
N ASN A 118 -2.69 17.83 -11.68
CA ASN A 118 -1.52 17.87 -10.81
C ASN A 118 -0.80 16.53 -10.86
N VAL A 119 0.52 16.58 -10.94
CA VAL A 119 1.35 15.39 -11.07
C VAL A 119 1.91 14.99 -9.70
N TYR A 120 1.79 13.72 -9.38
CA TYR A 120 2.21 13.15 -8.12
C TYR A 120 3.25 12.07 -8.38
N LYS A 121 4.44 12.24 -7.80
CA LYS A 121 5.50 11.22 -7.87
C LYS A 121 5.50 10.43 -6.60
N PHE A 122 5.41 9.11 -6.72
CA PHE A 122 5.30 8.24 -5.57
C PHE A 122 6.52 7.33 -5.44
N THR A 123 6.93 7.08 -4.21
CA THR A 123 7.97 6.12 -3.86
C THR A 123 7.64 5.39 -2.57
N THR A 124 8.07 4.15 -2.45
CA THR A 124 8.10 3.46 -1.16
C THR A 124 9.17 4.04 -0.26
N MET A 125 8.91 4.00 1.05
CA MET A 125 9.84 4.45 2.08
C MET A 125 9.97 3.43 3.22
N PRO A 126 11.07 3.47 3.99
CA PRO A 126 11.21 2.64 5.18
C PRO A 126 10.21 3.00 6.28
N LYS A 127 9.80 2.01 7.08
CA LYS A 127 8.94 2.20 8.26
C LYS A 127 9.53 3.18 9.27
N SER A 128 10.84 3.10 9.50
CA SER A 128 11.54 3.97 10.45
C SER A 128 11.42 5.44 10.04
N GLU A 129 11.62 5.74 8.77
CA GLU A 129 11.47 7.08 8.22
C GLU A 129 10.01 7.55 8.29
N PHE A 130 9.05 6.67 7.97
CA PHE A 130 7.63 6.99 8.07
C PHE A 130 7.22 7.35 9.51
N ASN A 131 7.66 6.57 10.49
CA ASN A 131 7.35 6.82 11.90
C ASN A 131 7.90 8.16 12.42
N ILE A 132 9.02 8.63 11.87
CA ILE A 132 9.59 9.95 12.22
C ILE A 132 8.76 11.07 11.58
N LEU A 133 8.26 10.85 10.36
CA LEU A 133 7.63 11.89 9.55
C LEU A 133 6.10 11.97 9.69
N ASN A 134 5.44 10.97 10.27
CA ASN A 134 3.97 10.93 10.34
C ASN A 134 3.35 11.87 11.39
N GLU A 135 4.16 12.55 12.20
CA GLU A 135 3.68 13.53 13.19
C GLU A 135 2.57 13.00 14.13
N GLY A 136 2.56 11.69 14.40
CA GLY A 136 1.55 11.04 15.25
C GLY A 136 0.28 10.60 14.52
N HIS A 137 0.20 10.76 13.20
CA HIS A 137 -0.92 10.23 12.40
C HIS A 137 -0.89 8.70 12.39
N LYS A 138 -1.94 8.11 12.97
CA LYS A 138 -2.09 6.66 13.04
C LYS A 138 -2.81 6.17 11.79
N ILE A 139 -2.10 5.46 10.93
CA ILE A 139 -2.73 4.77 9.79
C ILE A 139 -3.32 3.46 10.28
N GLU A 140 -4.65 3.35 10.18
CA GLU A 140 -5.39 2.14 10.45
C GLU A 140 -6.14 1.66 9.20
N PHE A 141 -5.89 0.41 8.83
CA PHE A 141 -6.68 -0.31 7.85
C PHE A 141 -7.78 -1.09 8.56
N ALA A 142 -8.94 -1.22 7.91
CA ALA A 142 -10.00 -2.08 8.40
C ALA A 142 -9.47 -3.52 8.58
N LYS A 143 -9.74 -4.14 9.73
CA LYS A 143 -9.32 -5.53 9.98
C LYS A 143 -10.13 -6.48 9.09
N GLU A 144 -9.49 -7.53 8.57
CA GLU A 144 -10.07 -8.52 7.64
C GLU A 144 -11.45 -9.06 8.05
N ASN A 145 -11.77 -9.11 9.35
CA ASN A 145 -13.09 -9.55 9.85
C ASN A 145 -14.27 -8.63 9.49
N SER A 146 -14.02 -7.48 8.84
CA SER A 146 -15.04 -6.52 8.40
C SER A 146 -15.25 -6.50 6.88
N LEU A 147 -14.46 -7.25 6.11
CA LEU A 147 -14.70 -7.43 4.68
C LEU A 147 -15.84 -8.44 4.53
N LEU A 148 -17.03 -7.94 4.18
CA LEU A 148 -18.17 -8.74 3.76
C LEU A 148 -17.68 -9.81 2.77
N LYS A 149 -17.74 -11.07 3.21
CA LYS A 149 -17.68 -12.22 2.32
C LYS A 149 -18.91 -12.12 1.42
N TYR A 150 -18.72 -11.61 0.21
CA TYR A 150 -19.63 -11.85 -0.90
C TYR A 150 -19.09 -13.02 -1.70
#